data_AF-X1I0I7-F1
#
_entry.id   AF-X1I0I7-F1
#
_cell.length_a   1.000
_cell.length_b   1.000
_cell.length_c   1.000
_cell.angle_alpha   90.00
_cell.angle_beta   90.00
_cell.angle_gamma   90.00
#
_symmetry.space_group_name_H-M   'P 1'
#
loop_
_entity.id
_entity.type
_entity.pdbx_description
1 polymer ?
#
loop_
_entity_poly.entity_id
_entity_poly.type
_entity_poly.pdbx_seq_one_letter_code
_entity_poly.pdbx_strand_id
1 'polypeptide(L)'
;HKFVDGELGNASEYLAIAQHQDPSVTLDSLSQFSESYVNSLSQSYHYGFGVACISLIASMLIFWGFRKYYKQADFSEKQKAASEEHKDQVIKLTPEQTKQRLIALGLIFSVAIFFWMSFHQNGLCMTFFARDYTVPSVDRPTNLLFDLFGLLPAFLSVVGLIFLFRKKSDVRTRIIGAVAFVGFAFLAYIRYQGYDDVNPFTPQKFQHFNPFFIVALTPIIVGLFHYLGRKGKEPSAPKKIGIGMIITSVGFLIMVFGSLSLLGYSP
;
A
#
# COMPACT_ATOMS: atom_id res chain seq x y z
N HIS A 1 -27.74 4.53 -11.86
CA HIS A 1 -27.84 4.94 -13.28
C HIS A 1 -28.94 4.15 -13.95
N LYS A 2 -28.73 3.00 -14.60
CA LYS A 2 -29.80 2.29 -15.35
C LYS A 2 -31.18 2.15 -14.68
N PHE A 3 -31.25 1.97 -13.37
CA PHE A 3 -32.53 1.94 -12.62
C PHE A 3 -33.19 3.32 -12.56
N VAL A 4 -32.43 4.34 -12.17
CA VAL A 4 -32.85 5.75 -12.12
C VAL A 4 -33.19 6.28 -13.52
N ASP A 5 -32.46 5.81 -14.53
CA ASP A 5 -32.64 6.19 -15.93
C ASP A 5 -33.84 5.47 -16.59
N GLY A 6 -34.52 4.58 -15.86
CA GLY A 6 -35.71 3.86 -16.34
C GLY A 6 -35.43 2.76 -17.37
N GLU A 7 -34.16 2.38 -17.56
CA GLU A 7 -33.71 1.43 -18.59
C GLU A 7 -33.83 -0.05 -18.17
N LEU A 8 -34.29 -0.34 -16.95
CA LEU A 8 -34.33 -1.69 -16.39
C LEU A 8 -35.75 -2.26 -16.34
N GLY A 9 -35.91 -3.45 -16.93
CA GLY A 9 -37.20 -4.17 -16.99
C GLY A 9 -37.60 -4.90 -15.71
N ASN A 10 -36.70 -5.11 -14.74
CA ASN A 10 -37.01 -5.76 -13.47
C ASN A 10 -36.30 -5.11 -12.27
N ALA A 11 -37.05 -4.31 -11.50
CA ALA A 11 -36.54 -3.61 -10.31
C ALA A 11 -36.35 -4.52 -9.08
N SER A 12 -36.98 -5.69 -9.05
CA SER A 12 -37.02 -6.56 -7.87
C SER A 12 -35.66 -7.18 -7.52
N GLU A 13 -34.81 -7.46 -8.51
CA GLU A 13 -33.44 -7.95 -8.28
C GLU A 13 -32.55 -6.88 -7.61
N TYR A 14 -32.76 -5.61 -7.94
CA TYR A 14 -32.00 -4.49 -7.37
C TYR A 14 -32.46 -4.12 -5.97
N LEU A 15 -33.73 -4.38 -5.65
CA LEU A 15 -34.25 -4.21 -4.30
C LEU A 15 -33.49 -5.08 -3.30
N ALA A 16 -33.25 -6.36 -3.63
CA ALA A 16 -32.52 -7.26 -2.77
C ALA A 16 -31.09 -6.76 -2.49
N ILE A 17 -30.42 -6.20 -3.51
CA ILE A 17 -29.07 -5.61 -3.38
C ILE A 17 -29.12 -4.36 -2.49
N ALA A 18 -30.11 -3.50 -2.65
CA ALA A 18 -30.27 -2.32 -1.80
C ALA A 18 -30.55 -2.70 -0.35
N GLN A 19 -31.39 -3.71 -0.13
CA GLN A 19 -31.74 -4.24 1.20
C GLN A 19 -30.56 -4.88 1.92
N HIS A 20 -29.55 -5.37 1.19
CA HIS A 20 -28.29 -5.80 1.79
C HIS A 20 -27.49 -4.66 2.43
N GLN A 21 -27.61 -3.42 1.92
CA GLN A 21 -26.96 -2.25 2.50
C GLN A 21 -27.86 -1.52 3.50
N ASP A 22 -29.15 -1.43 3.22
CA ASP A 22 -30.16 -0.85 4.10
C ASP A 22 -31.44 -1.69 4.05
N PRO A 23 -31.69 -2.54 5.06
CA PRO A 23 -32.86 -3.41 5.10
C PRO A 23 -34.22 -2.69 5.04
N SER A 24 -34.25 -1.38 5.30
CA SER A 24 -35.48 -0.58 5.27
C SER A 24 -35.92 -0.18 3.87
N VAL A 25 -35.09 -0.39 2.84
CA VAL A 25 -35.40 0.00 1.46
C VAL A 25 -36.57 -0.83 0.92
N THR A 26 -37.55 -0.15 0.33
CA THR A 26 -38.68 -0.73 -0.38
C THR A 26 -38.61 -0.40 -1.87
N LEU A 27 -39.50 -0.99 -2.68
CA LEU A 27 -39.59 -0.64 -4.11
C LEU A 27 -39.85 0.86 -4.32
N ASP A 28 -40.64 1.48 -3.45
CA ASP A 28 -40.98 2.90 -3.53
C ASP A 28 -39.79 3.80 -3.17
N SER A 29 -38.93 3.36 -2.23
CA SER A 29 -37.75 4.12 -1.81
C SER A 29 -36.48 3.76 -2.57
N LEU A 30 -36.53 2.77 -3.48
CA LEU A 30 -35.37 2.27 -4.22
C LEU A 30 -34.72 3.35 -5.09
N SER A 31 -35.53 4.29 -5.64
CA SER A 31 -34.99 5.40 -6.44
C SER A 31 -34.18 6.36 -5.58
N GLN A 32 -34.74 6.76 -4.43
CA GLN A 32 -34.08 7.63 -3.47
C GLN A 32 -32.79 6.99 -2.91
N PHE A 33 -32.84 5.69 -2.58
CA PHE A 33 -31.66 4.94 -2.18
C PHE A 33 -30.59 4.96 -3.28
N SER A 34 -30.98 4.68 -4.53
CA SER A 34 -30.05 4.64 -5.66
C SER A 34 -29.35 5.98 -5.90
N GLU A 35 -30.10 7.08 -5.84
CA GLU A 35 -29.53 8.44 -5.95
C GLU A 35 -28.60 8.76 -4.78
N SER A 36 -29.02 8.49 -3.55
CA SER A 36 -28.21 8.70 -2.35
C SER A 36 -26.90 7.91 -2.39
N TYR A 37 -26.98 6.63 -2.80
CA TYR A 37 -25.82 5.76 -2.94
C TYR A 37 -24.83 6.29 -3.99
N VAL A 38 -25.33 6.63 -5.18
CA VAL A 38 -24.50 7.19 -6.27
C VAL A 38 -23.85 8.50 -5.84
N ASN A 39 -24.61 9.39 -5.18
CA ASN A 39 -24.10 10.68 -4.71
C ASN A 39 -23.03 10.50 -3.63
N SER A 40 -23.25 9.61 -2.67
CA SER A 40 -22.29 9.30 -1.60
C SER A 40 -21.01 8.69 -2.14
N LEU A 41 -21.14 7.78 -3.12
CA LEU A 41 -20.01 7.18 -3.82
C LEU A 41 -19.23 8.25 -4.60
N SER A 42 -19.92 9.09 -5.37
CA SER A 42 -19.33 10.18 -6.15
C SER A 42 -18.59 11.19 -5.25
N GLN A 43 -19.19 11.61 -4.13
CA GLN A 43 -18.54 12.47 -3.15
C GLN A 43 -17.25 11.82 -2.60
N SER A 44 -17.28 10.53 -2.29
CA SER A 44 -16.10 9.81 -1.82
C SER A 44 -14.96 9.84 -2.85
N TYR A 45 -15.27 9.64 -4.14
CA TYR A 45 -14.29 9.81 -5.22
C TYR A 45 -13.79 11.25 -5.32
N HIS A 46 -14.66 12.25 -5.23
CA HIS A 46 -14.27 13.66 -5.25
C HIS A 46 -13.31 14.02 -4.12
N TYR A 47 -13.55 13.54 -2.90
CA TYR A 47 -12.63 13.72 -1.78
C TYR A 47 -11.29 13.04 -2.05
N GLY A 48 -11.29 11.80 -2.56
CA GLY A 48 -10.08 11.09 -2.94
C GLY A 48 -9.23 11.86 -3.97
N PHE A 49 -9.87 12.32 -5.06
CA PHE A 49 -9.20 13.13 -6.08
C PHE A 49 -8.77 14.50 -5.56
N GLY A 50 -9.57 15.13 -4.70
CA GLY A 50 -9.24 16.42 -4.07
C GLY A 50 -7.96 16.33 -3.24
N VAL A 51 -7.83 15.30 -2.41
CA VAL A 51 -6.60 15.04 -1.64
C VAL A 51 -5.42 14.79 -2.58
N ALA A 52 -5.61 14.03 -3.67
CA ALA A 52 -4.56 13.80 -4.67
C ALA A 52 -4.09 15.11 -5.32
N CYS A 53 -5.02 15.98 -5.76
CA CYS A 53 -4.69 17.28 -6.33
C CYS A 53 -3.92 18.18 -5.35
N ILE A 54 -4.38 18.25 -4.09
CA ILE A 54 -3.66 19.00 -3.04
C ILE A 54 -2.26 18.43 -2.84
N SER A 55 -2.11 17.11 -2.84
CA SER A 55 -0.80 16.46 -2.68
C SER A 55 0.15 16.76 -3.85
N LEU A 56 -0.36 16.87 -5.08
CA LEU A 56 0.43 17.26 -6.25
C LEU A 56 0.90 18.71 -6.16
N ILE A 57 0.02 19.62 -5.75
CA ILE A 57 0.37 21.03 -5.53
C ILE A 57 1.42 21.13 -4.42
N ALA A 58 1.21 20.45 -3.29
CA ALA A 58 2.17 20.41 -2.20
C ALA A 58 3.53 19.86 -2.64
N SER A 59 3.54 18.77 -3.42
CA SER A 59 4.76 18.20 -4.00
C SER A 59 5.47 19.20 -4.91
N MET A 60 4.74 19.96 -5.73
CA MET A 60 5.31 20.96 -6.62
C MET A 60 5.90 22.15 -5.85
N LEU A 61 5.21 22.60 -4.78
CA LEU A 61 5.70 23.65 -3.90
C LEU A 61 6.97 23.22 -3.17
N ILE A 62 7.03 21.98 -2.68
CA ILE A 62 8.24 21.40 -2.08
C ILE A 62 9.36 21.35 -3.12
N PHE A 63 9.08 20.86 -4.33
CA PHE A 63 10.05 20.82 -5.41
C PHE A 63 10.63 22.23 -5.64
N TRP A 64 9.81 23.21 -6.00
CA TRP A 64 10.29 24.58 -6.25
C TRP A 64 10.97 25.24 -5.03
N GLY A 65 10.46 25.04 -3.82
CA GLY A 65 11.05 25.59 -2.60
C GLY A 65 12.44 25.04 -2.30
N PHE A 66 12.70 23.77 -2.65
CA PHE A 66 13.99 23.12 -2.43
C PHE A 66 14.91 23.15 -3.65
N ARG A 67 14.56 23.89 -4.72
CA ARG A 67 15.33 23.98 -5.96
C ARG A 67 16.80 24.32 -5.77
N LYS A 68 17.13 25.13 -4.75
CA LYS A 68 18.52 25.47 -4.40
C LYS A 68 19.40 24.23 -4.14
N TYR A 69 18.83 23.16 -3.59
CA TYR A 69 19.58 21.97 -3.19
C TYR A 69 19.81 20.96 -4.32
N TYR A 70 19.00 21.00 -5.39
CA TYR A 70 19.09 20.02 -6.49
C TYR A 70 19.32 20.65 -7.87
N LYS A 71 19.50 21.98 -7.97
CA LYS A 71 19.75 22.70 -9.23
C LYS A 71 20.89 22.10 -10.07
N GLN A 72 21.90 21.51 -9.42
CA GLN A 72 23.03 20.86 -10.10
C GLN A 72 22.67 19.49 -10.74
N ALA A 73 21.61 18.82 -10.25
CA ALA A 73 21.13 17.55 -10.78
C ALA A 73 20.07 17.73 -11.88
N ASP A 74 19.52 18.93 -12.04
CA ASP A 74 18.42 19.29 -12.96
C ASP A 74 18.88 19.53 -14.41
N PHE A 75 20.17 19.36 -14.70
CA PHE A 75 20.71 19.49 -16.07
C PHE A 75 20.45 18.22 -16.87
N SER A 76 19.76 18.36 -18.02
CA SER A 76 19.56 17.28 -18.98
C SER A 76 20.88 16.86 -19.64
N GLU A 77 21.04 15.60 -20.01
CA GLU A 77 22.22 15.08 -20.74
C GLU A 77 22.51 15.87 -22.03
N LYS A 78 21.49 16.43 -22.69
CA LYS A 78 21.66 17.33 -23.84
C LYS A 78 22.29 18.68 -23.48
N GLN A 79 22.00 19.21 -22.28
CA GLN A 79 22.58 20.46 -21.79
C GLN A 79 24.01 20.25 -21.27
N LYS A 80 24.31 19.08 -20.71
CA LYS A 80 25.68 18.65 -20.36
C LYS A 80 26.54 18.44 -21.61
N ALA A 81 25.99 17.88 -22.67
CA ALA A 81 26.69 17.69 -23.95
C ALA A 81 26.95 19.01 -24.71
N ALA A 82 26.15 20.06 -24.46
CA ALA A 82 26.27 21.37 -25.11
C ALA A 82 27.23 22.33 -24.39
N SER A 83 27.63 22.04 -23.14
CA SER A 83 28.58 22.85 -22.36
C SER A 83 30.00 22.32 -22.52
N GLU A 84 30.97 23.18 -22.84
CA GLU A 84 32.38 22.77 -23.02
C GLU A 84 33.01 22.19 -21.75
N GLU A 85 32.53 22.60 -20.59
CA GLU A 85 32.98 22.16 -19.25
C GLU A 85 32.51 20.76 -18.84
N HIS A 86 31.52 20.17 -19.53
CA HIS A 86 30.88 18.91 -19.14
C HIS A 86 30.86 17.84 -20.24
N LYS A 87 31.50 18.11 -21.39
CA LYS A 87 31.66 17.15 -22.51
C LYS A 87 32.33 15.84 -22.07
N ASP A 88 33.25 15.88 -21.11
CA ASP A 88 33.98 14.71 -20.60
C ASP A 88 33.10 13.75 -19.76
N GLN A 89 31.89 14.17 -19.39
CA GLN A 89 30.93 13.34 -18.66
C GLN A 89 30.00 12.55 -19.59
N VAL A 90 30.10 12.74 -20.91
CA VAL A 90 29.31 11.97 -21.87
C VAL A 90 29.88 10.56 -21.98
N ILE A 91 29.30 9.63 -21.21
CA ILE A 91 29.64 8.21 -21.23
C ILE A 91 29.30 7.65 -22.62
N LYS A 92 30.27 7.59 -23.53
CA LYS A 92 30.15 6.87 -24.80
C LYS A 92 30.20 5.37 -24.52
N LEU A 93 29.03 4.73 -24.54
CA LEU A 93 28.91 3.28 -24.35
C LEU A 93 29.42 2.55 -25.58
N THR A 94 30.25 1.53 -25.37
CA THR A 94 30.60 0.60 -26.45
C THR A 94 29.36 -0.18 -26.90
N PRO A 95 29.32 -0.68 -28.15
CA PRO A 95 28.19 -1.48 -28.65
C PRO A 95 27.87 -2.71 -27.78
N GLU A 96 28.90 -3.35 -27.21
CA GLU A 96 28.75 -4.49 -26.30
C GLU A 96 28.10 -4.10 -24.97
N GLN A 97 28.55 -2.99 -24.36
CA GLN A 97 27.93 -2.47 -23.13
C GLN A 97 26.47 -2.09 -23.35
N THR A 98 26.15 -1.54 -24.52
CA THR A 98 24.76 -1.22 -24.91
C THR A 98 23.92 -2.50 -24.98
N LYS A 99 24.42 -3.55 -25.65
CA LYS A 99 23.73 -4.85 -25.73
C LYS A 99 23.51 -5.48 -24.35
N GLN A 100 24.52 -5.46 -23.48
CA GLN A 100 24.39 -5.98 -22.10
C GLN A 100 23.35 -5.22 -21.29
N ARG A 101 23.31 -3.88 -21.41
CA ARG A 101 22.30 -3.05 -20.75
C ARG A 101 20.90 -3.34 -21.29
N LEU A 102 20.73 -3.53 -22.59
CA LEU A 102 19.45 -3.90 -23.18
C LEU A 102 18.95 -5.27 -22.70
N ILE A 103 19.85 -6.26 -22.60
CA ILE A 103 19.51 -7.59 -22.06
C ILE A 103 19.11 -7.46 -20.58
N ALA A 104 19.90 -6.75 -19.78
CA ALA A 104 19.58 -6.54 -18.37
C ALA A 104 18.25 -5.80 -18.18
N LEU A 105 17.99 -4.79 -19.00
CA LEU A 105 16.74 -4.04 -19.02
C LEU A 105 15.55 -4.95 -19.39
N GLY A 106 15.71 -5.77 -20.44
CA GLY A 106 14.72 -6.76 -20.85
C GLY A 106 14.37 -7.74 -19.73
N LEU A 107 15.39 -8.29 -19.04
CA LEU A 107 15.19 -9.17 -17.89
C LEU A 107 14.45 -8.48 -16.74
N ILE A 108 14.80 -7.21 -16.43
CA ILE A 108 14.11 -6.42 -15.41
C ILE A 108 12.65 -6.21 -15.80
N PHE A 109 12.36 -5.88 -17.07
CA PHE A 109 10.99 -5.74 -17.56
C PHE A 109 10.20 -7.04 -17.49
N SER A 110 10.78 -8.17 -17.90
CA SER A 110 10.12 -9.48 -17.81
C SER A 110 9.70 -9.78 -16.38
N VAL A 111 10.58 -9.55 -15.41
CA VAL A 111 10.25 -9.72 -13.99
C VAL A 111 9.20 -8.71 -13.51
N ALA A 112 9.33 -7.45 -13.92
CA ALA A 112 8.38 -6.40 -13.56
C ALA A 112 6.95 -6.70 -14.04
N ILE A 113 6.78 -7.36 -15.19
CA ILE A 113 5.45 -7.77 -15.69
C ILE A 113 4.77 -8.70 -14.69
N PHE A 114 5.46 -9.75 -14.22
CA PHE A 114 4.90 -10.68 -13.24
C PHE A 114 4.64 -10.01 -11.89
N PHE A 115 5.55 -9.13 -11.46
CA PHE A 115 5.34 -8.33 -10.26
C PHE A 115 4.06 -7.50 -10.36
N TRP A 116 3.88 -6.74 -11.44
CA TRP A 116 2.70 -5.90 -11.64
C TRP A 116 1.42 -6.71 -11.83
N MET A 117 1.48 -7.85 -12.51
CA MET A 117 0.37 -8.79 -12.63
C MET A 117 -0.10 -9.28 -11.26
N SER A 118 0.83 -9.71 -10.40
CA SER A 118 0.55 -10.11 -9.02
C SER A 118 0.05 -8.93 -8.17
N PHE A 119 0.66 -7.76 -8.30
CA PHE A 119 0.28 -6.56 -7.56
C PHE A 119 -1.14 -6.10 -7.91
N HIS A 120 -1.52 -6.13 -9.19
CA HIS A 120 -2.84 -5.73 -9.65
C HIS A 120 -3.96 -6.60 -9.05
N GLN A 121 -3.69 -7.89 -8.79
CA GLN A 121 -4.65 -8.79 -8.14
C GLN A 121 -5.00 -8.37 -6.71
N ASN A 122 -4.14 -7.58 -6.04
CA ASN A 122 -4.39 -7.12 -4.67
C ASN A 122 -5.63 -6.24 -4.56
N GLY A 123 -5.85 -5.34 -5.53
CA GLY A 123 -7.00 -4.42 -5.51
C GLY A 123 -8.33 -5.07 -5.91
N LEU A 124 -8.29 -6.15 -6.69
CA LEU A 124 -9.48 -6.76 -7.31
C LEU A 124 -9.71 -8.20 -6.83
N CYS A 125 -8.96 -9.16 -7.38
CA CYS A 125 -9.19 -10.58 -7.14
C CYS A 125 -9.09 -10.96 -5.66
N MET A 126 -8.09 -10.44 -4.94
CA MET A 126 -7.93 -10.72 -3.52
C MET A 126 -9.01 -10.04 -2.67
N THR A 127 -9.50 -8.86 -3.08
CA THR A 127 -10.65 -8.21 -2.43
C THR A 127 -11.92 -9.05 -2.59
N PHE A 128 -12.19 -9.59 -3.79
CA PHE A 128 -13.33 -10.50 -4.00
C PHE A 128 -13.17 -11.83 -3.27
N PHE A 129 -11.98 -12.42 -3.31
CA PHE A 129 -11.68 -13.62 -2.53
C PHE A 129 -11.93 -13.40 -1.04
N ALA A 130 -11.47 -12.28 -0.48
CA ALA A 130 -11.72 -11.94 0.91
C ALA A 130 -13.22 -11.74 1.18
N ARG A 131 -13.97 -11.08 0.29
CA ARG A 131 -15.42 -10.92 0.43
C ARG A 131 -16.15 -12.26 0.54
N ASP A 132 -15.77 -13.21 -0.32
CA ASP A 132 -16.52 -14.46 -0.50
C ASP A 132 -16.07 -15.57 0.46
N TYR A 133 -14.83 -15.52 0.95
CA TYR A 133 -14.22 -16.62 1.70
C TYR A 133 -13.58 -16.24 3.04
N THR A 134 -13.81 -15.02 3.55
CA THR A 134 -13.36 -14.64 4.90
C THR A 134 -14.53 -14.26 5.80
N VAL A 135 -14.27 -14.21 7.12
CA VAL A 135 -15.30 -13.87 8.10
C VAL A 135 -15.76 -12.41 7.94
N PRO A 136 -17.07 -12.13 8.07
CA PRO A 136 -17.61 -10.78 7.89
C PRO A 136 -17.43 -9.89 9.13
N SER A 137 -16.90 -10.43 10.23
CA SER A 137 -16.65 -9.69 11.46
C SER A 137 -15.45 -10.26 12.20
N VAL A 138 -14.85 -9.45 13.05
CA VAL A 138 -13.66 -9.79 13.84
C VAL A 138 -13.84 -9.38 15.30
N ASP A 139 -13.18 -10.09 16.19
CA ASP A 139 -13.12 -9.77 17.62
C ASP A 139 -12.31 -8.48 17.87
N ARG A 140 -12.46 -7.93 19.08
CA ARG A 140 -11.83 -6.67 19.49
C ARG A 140 -10.29 -6.66 19.29
N PRO A 141 -9.51 -7.64 19.76
CA PRO A 141 -8.07 -7.76 19.47
C PRO A 141 -7.72 -7.75 17.99
N THR A 142 -8.40 -8.58 17.18
CA THR A 142 -8.14 -8.66 15.75
C THR A 142 -8.48 -7.34 15.05
N ASN A 143 -9.56 -6.67 15.46
CA ASN A 143 -9.96 -5.39 14.90
C ASN A 143 -8.89 -4.30 15.11
N LEU A 144 -8.15 -4.32 16.24
CA LEU A 144 -7.06 -3.38 16.47
C LEU A 144 -5.97 -3.48 15.39
N LEU A 145 -5.66 -4.69 14.94
CA LEU A 145 -4.65 -4.93 13.90
C LEU A 145 -5.17 -4.61 12.49
N PHE A 146 -6.48 -4.74 12.27
CA PHE A 146 -7.14 -4.59 10.98
C PHE A 146 -7.74 -3.19 10.77
N ASP A 147 -7.79 -2.36 11.80
CA ASP A 147 -8.16 -0.96 11.73
C ASP A 147 -6.90 -0.09 11.62
N LEU A 148 -6.85 0.80 10.62
CA LEU A 148 -5.68 1.63 10.36
C LEU A 148 -5.31 2.49 11.58
N PHE A 149 -6.34 3.04 12.23
CA PHE A 149 -6.20 3.92 13.38
C PHE A 149 -5.93 3.16 14.69
N GLY A 150 -6.09 1.84 14.70
CA GLY A 150 -5.63 0.97 15.76
C GLY A 150 -4.18 0.51 15.53
N LEU A 151 -3.90 0.05 14.32
CA LEU A 151 -2.62 -0.51 13.90
C LEU A 151 -1.49 0.52 13.96
N LEU A 152 -1.71 1.74 13.46
CA LEU A 152 -0.66 2.76 13.39
C LEU A 152 -0.16 3.18 14.78
N PRO A 153 -1.02 3.57 15.74
CA PRO A 153 -0.57 3.85 17.11
C PRO A 153 0.07 2.61 17.76
N ALA A 154 -0.50 1.41 17.60
CA ALA A 154 0.10 0.21 18.14
C ALA A 154 1.54 0.00 17.62
N PHE A 155 1.74 0.14 16.31
CA PHE A 155 3.05 0.06 15.67
C PHE A 155 4.02 1.16 16.14
N LEU A 156 3.58 2.42 16.17
CA LEU A 156 4.41 3.55 16.59
C LEU A 156 4.79 3.46 18.07
N SER A 157 3.93 2.88 18.90
CA SER A 157 4.26 2.56 20.29
C SER A 157 5.43 1.59 20.37
N VAL A 158 5.39 0.48 19.61
CA VAL A 158 6.50 -0.49 19.53
C VAL A 158 7.78 0.17 19.00
N VAL A 159 7.68 1.05 18.00
CA VAL A 159 8.84 1.82 17.51
C VAL A 159 9.42 2.71 18.62
N GLY A 160 8.58 3.42 19.37
CA GLY A 160 9.01 4.20 20.54
C GLY A 160 9.75 3.34 21.57
N LEU A 161 9.23 2.15 21.85
CA LEU A 161 9.85 1.17 22.75
C LEU A 161 11.25 0.73 22.26
N ILE A 162 11.41 0.50 20.96
CA ILE A 162 12.71 0.17 20.37
C ILE A 162 13.71 1.32 20.59
N PHE A 163 13.30 2.58 20.38
CA PHE A 163 14.19 3.72 20.58
C PHE A 163 14.55 3.96 22.04
N LEU A 164 13.64 3.64 22.98
CA LEU A 164 13.88 3.69 24.42
C LEU A 164 14.99 2.71 24.85
N PHE A 165 14.96 1.46 24.36
CA PHE A 165 15.89 0.41 24.80
C PHE A 165 17.12 0.21 23.90
N ARG A 166 17.19 0.90 22.75
CA ARG A 166 18.32 0.78 21.84
C ARG A 166 19.62 1.27 22.49
N LYS A 167 20.57 0.35 22.68
CA LYS A 167 21.85 0.58 23.41
C LYS A 167 22.65 1.80 22.93
N LYS A 168 22.63 2.08 21.62
CA LYS A 168 23.36 3.19 20.99
C LYS A 168 22.57 4.51 20.91
N SER A 169 21.43 4.62 21.58
CA SER A 169 20.61 5.85 21.59
C SER A 169 21.03 6.78 22.73
N ASP A 170 21.18 8.07 22.40
CA ASP A 170 21.43 9.15 23.37
C ASP A 170 20.22 9.38 24.29
N VAL A 171 20.42 10.08 25.41
CA VAL A 171 19.38 10.32 26.42
C VAL A 171 18.13 10.99 25.81
N ARG A 172 18.31 12.01 24.96
CA ARG A 172 17.19 12.70 24.28
C ARG A 172 16.35 11.73 23.45
N THR A 173 16.99 10.88 22.66
CA THR A 173 16.33 9.87 21.81
C THR A 173 15.56 8.86 22.63
N ARG A 174 16.10 8.45 23.79
CA ARG A 174 15.40 7.54 24.70
C ARG A 174 14.18 8.20 25.33
N ILE A 175 14.28 9.46 25.74
CA ILE A 175 13.13 10.24 26.27
C ILE A 175 12.04 10.35 25.20
N ILE A 176 12.40 10.72 23.96
CA ILE A 176 11.45 10.77 22.84
C ILE A 176 10.81 9.40 22.62
N GLY A 177 11.59 8.32 22.66
CA GLY A 177 11.08 6.95 22.54
C GLY A 177 10.10 6.58 23.65
N ALA A 178 10.38 6.94 24.90
CA ALA A 178 9.47 6.72 26.03
C ALA A 178 8.16 7.50 25.87
N VAL A 179 8.23 8.79 25.53
CA VAL A 179 7.05 9.63 25.29
C VAL A 179 6.22 9.08 24.14
N ALA A 180 6.85 8.68 23.04
CA ALA A 180 6.18 8.07 21.90
C ALA A 180 5.52 6.74 22.29
N PHE A 181 6.22 5.87 23.03
CA PHE A 181 5.67 4.60 23.51
C PHE A 181 4.39 4.81 24.31
N VAL A 182 4.44 5.68 25.32
CA VAL A 182 3.29 5.96 26.21
C VAL A 182 2.16 6.65 25.44
N GLY A 183 2.48 7.69 24.66
CA GLY A 183 1.49 8.45 23.91
C GLY A 183 0.74 7.59 22.89
N PHE A 184 1.46 6.81 22.09
CA PHE A 184 0.83 5.95 21.09
C PHE A 184 0.19 4.69 21.69
N ALA A 185 0.70 4.16 22.80
CA ALA A 185 0.03 3.08 23.55
C ALA A 185 -1.32 3.57 24.09
N PHE A 186 -1.37 4.80 24.63
CA PHE A 186 -2.60 5.39 25.11
C PHE A 186 -3.61 5.63 23.98
N LEU A 187 -3.16 6.12 22.82
CA LEU A 187 -4.03 6.27 21.64
C LEU A 187 -4.56 4.91 21.15
N ALA A 188 -3.70 3.89 21.07
CA ALA A 188 -4.12 2.53 20.73
C ALA A 188 -5.14 1.99 21.74
N TYR A 189 -4.93 2.25 23.04
CA TYR A 189 -5.83 1.83 24.11
C TYR A 189 -7.20 2.52 24.03
N ILE A 190 -7.26 3.84 23.84
CA ILE A 190 -8.53 4.55 23.64
C ILE A 190 -9.26 3.97 22.42
N ARG A 191 -8.53 3.74 21.32
CA ARG A 191 -9.12 3.17 20.12
C ARG A 191 -9.66 1.76 20.36
N TYR A 192 -8.90 0.92 21.07
CA TYR A 192 -9.28 -0.44 21.48
C TYR A 192 -10.55 -0.48 22.33
N GLN A 193 -10.66 0.42 23.31
CA GLN A 193 -11.83 0.51 24.18
C GLN A 193 -13.09 1.00 23.45
N GLY A 194 -12.93 1.72 22.34
CA GLY A 194 -14.03 2.16 21.48
C GLY A 194 -14.55 1.11 20.51
N TYR A 195 -14.03 -0.12 20.53
CA TYR A 195 -14.51 -1.22 19.69
C TYR A 195 -15.57 -2.04 20.43
N ASP A 196 -16.50 -2.61 19.68
CA ASP A 196 -17.44 -3.61 20.19
C ASP A 196 -16.75 -4.97 20.36
N ASP A 197 -17.43 -5.94 20.96
CA ASP A 197 -16.89 -7.31 21.06
C ASP A 197 -16.86 -8.00 19.69
N VAL A 198 -17.79 -7.63 18.80
CA VAL A 198 -17.89 -8.11 17.41
C VAL A 198 -17.93 -6.91 16.47
N ASN A 199 -16.91 -6.74 15.62
CA ASN A 199 -16.77 -5.57 14.76
C ASN A 199 -16.93 -5.98 13.29
N PRO A 200 -17.77 -5.28 12.50
CA PRO A 200 -17.88 -5.52 11.07
C PRO A 200 -16.54 -5.37 10.33
N PHE A 201 -16.23 -6.33 9.48
CA PHE A 201 -15.02 -6.35 8.68
C PHE A 201 -15.36 -6.24 7.20
N THR A 202 -14.67 -5.33 6.51
CA THR A 202 -14.82 -5.13 5.07
C THR A 202 -13.51 -5.48 4.37
N PRO A 203 -13.53 -6.22 3.25
CA PRO A 203 -12.32 -6.64 2.52
C PRO A 203 -11.36 -5.50 2.18
N GLN A 204 -11.87 -4.28 1.97
CA GLN A 204 -11.07 -3.09 1.66
C GLN A 204 -10.09 -2.73 2.79
N LYS A 205 -10.37 -3.11 4.05
CA LYS A 205 -9.45 -2.90 5.17
C LYS A 205 -8.10 -3.60 4.94
N PHE A 206 -8.06 -4.70 4.19
CA PHE A 206 -6.79 -5.36 3.86
C PHE A 206 -5.83 -4.49 3.01
N GLN A 207 -6.35 -3.52 2.25
CA GLN A 207 -5.53 -2.78 1.29
C GLN A 207 -4.49 -1.88 1.97
N HIS A 208 -4.74 -1.40 3.20
CA HIS A 208 -3.78 -0.57 3.92
C HIS A 208 -2.53 -1.32 4.38
N PHE A 209 -2.53 -2.66 4.37
CA PHE A 209 -1.38 -3.45 4.81
C PHE A 209 -0.23 -3.28 3.84
N ASN A 210 -0.52 -3.02 2.56
CA ASN A 210 0.51 -2.82 1.55
C ASN A 210 1.41 -1.61 1.88
N PRO A 211 0.89 -0.36 1.98
CA PRO A 211 1.72 0.77 2.38
C PRO A 211 2.27 0.63 3.81
N PHE A 212 1.53 0.02 4.73
CA PHE A 212 2.00 -0.23 6.09
C PHE A 212 3.26 -1.09 6.11
N PHE A 213 3.26 -2.26 5.46
CA PHE A 213 4.41 -3.16 5.44
C PHE A 213 5.60 -2.55 4.70
N ILE A 214 5.39 -1.73 3.67
CA ILE A 214 6.47 -0.97 3.04
C ILE A 214 7.17 -0.11 4.08
N VAL A 215 6.44 0.72 4.84
CA VAL A 215 7.02 1.60 5.85
C VAL A 215 7.65 0.81 6.99
N ALA A 216 6.96 -0.22 7.50
CA ALA A 216 7.42 -1.01 8.64
C ALA A 216 8.66 -1.85 8.35
N LEU A 217 8.74 -2.48 7.16
CA LEU A 217 9.82 -3.39 6.81
C LEU A 217 11.02 -2.68 6.15
N THR A 218 10.84 -1.51 5.54
CA THR A 218 11.95 -0.75 4.92
C THR A 218 13.19 -0.62 5.81
N PRO A 219 13.11 -0.15 7.07
CA PRO A 219 14.30 -0.01 7.91
C PRO A 219 14.98 -1.36 8.20
N ILE A 220 14.22 -2.44 8.30
CA ILE A 220 14.74 -3.80 8.52
C ILE A 220 15.51 -4.28 7.28
N ILE A 221 14.91 -4.13 6.09
CA ILE A 221 15.52 -4.58 4.83
C ILE A 221 16.75 -3.73 4.47
N VAL A 222 16.68 -2.41 4.62
CA VAL A 222 17.83 -1.51 4.41
C VAL A 222 18.95 -1.82 5.40
N GLY A 223 18.61 -2.06 6.68
CA GLY A 223 19.56 -2.47 7.69
C GLY A 223 20.25 -3.80 7.35
N LEU A 224 19.49 -4.78 6.86
CA LEU A 224 20.01 -6.07 6.40
C LEU A 224 21.00 -5.91 5.24
N PHE A 225 20.65 -5.13 4.22
CA PHE A 225 21.55 -4.90 3.08
C PHE A 225 22.79 -4.11 3.47
N HIS A 226 22.66 -3.10 4.34
CA HIS A 226 23.82 -2.39 4.87
C HIS A 226 24.77 -3.33 5.62
N TYR A 227 24.23 -4.22 6.45
CA TYR A 227 25.02 -5.24 7.15
C TYR A 227 25.72 -6.22 6.18
N LEU A 228 25.03 -6.67 5.12
CA LEU A 228 25.62 -7.52 4.09
C LEU A 228 26.70 -6.78 3.27
N GLY A 229 26.51 -5.50 3.00
CA GLY A 229 27.49 -4.62 2.35
C GLY A 229 28.77 -4.50 3.17
N ARG A 230 28.66 -4.35 4.50
CA ARG A 230 29.84 -4.36 5.40
C ARG A 230 30.61 -5.67 5.38
N LYS A 231 29.99 -6.77 4.93
CA LYS A 231 30.62 -8.10 4.76
C LYS A 231 31.04 -8.38 3.31
N GLY A 232 30.91 -7.41 2.39
CA GLY A 232 31.20 -7.60 0.97
C GLY A 232 30.25 -8.57 0.26
N LYS A 233 29.09 -8.89 0.86
CA LYS A 233 28.09 -9.83 0.33
C LYS A 233 26.81 -9.13 -0.12
N GLU A 234 26.90 -7.86 -0.52
CA GLU A 234 25.72 -7.13 -0.99
C GLU A 234 25.18 -7.78 -2.28
N PRO A 235 23.90 -8.19 -2.32
CA PRO A 235 23.30 -8.69 -3.54
C PRO A 235 23.27 -7.61 -4.63
N SER A 236 23.58 -7.97 -5.87
CA SER A 236 23.40 -7.07 -7.01
C SER A 236 21.93 -6.65 -7.17
N ALA A 237 21.66 -5.52 -7.84
CA ALA A 237 20.29 -5.05 -8.05
C ALA A 237 19.36 -6.12 -8.69
N PRO A 238 19.78 -6.87 -9.74
CA PRO A 238 18.97 -7.99 -10.26
C PRO A 238 18.71 -9.08 -9.22
N LYS A 239 19.68 -9.39 -8.35
CA LYS A 239 19.53 -10.40 -7.30
C LYS A 239 18.55 -9.94 -6.21
N LYS A 240 18.53 -8.65 -5.85
CA LYS A 240 17.53 -8.07 -4.92
C LYS A 240 16.11 -8.20 -5.49
N ILE A 241 15.94 -7.91 -6.78
CA ILE A 241 14.66 -8.09 -7.48
C ILE A 241 14.24 -9.56 -7.46
N GLY A 242 15.14 -10.49 -7.77
CA GLY A 242 14.87 -11.93 -7.73
C GLY A 242 14.45 -12.44 -6.35
N ILE A 243 15.10 -11.98 -5.28
CA ILE A 243 14.70 -12.29 -3.89
C ILE A 243 13.27 -11.80 -3.63
N GLY A 244 12.94 -10.58 -4.06
CA GLY A 244 11.59 -10.04 -3.95
C GLY A 244 10.54 -10.92 -4.65
N MET A 245 10.83 -11.39 -5.86
CA MET A 245 9.93 -12.29 -6.60
C MET A 245 9.73 -13.64 -5.92
N ILE A 246 10.77 -14.21 -5.31
CA ILE A 246 10.64 -15.45 -4.55
C ILE A 246 9.74 -15.23 -3.33
N ILE A 247 9.92 -14.12 -2.62
CA ILE A 247 9.05 -13.77 -1.47
C ILE A 247 7.60 -13.60 -1.92
N THR A 248 7.37 -12.90 -3.04
CA THR A 248 6.02 -12.77 -3.64
C THR A 248 5.44 -14.14 -3.97
N SER A 249 6.20 -15.01 -4.63
CA SER A 249 5.77 -16.37 -4.96
C SER A 249 5.39 -17.18 -3.72
N VAL A 250 6.18 -17.11 -2.65
CA VAL A 250 5.85 -17.75 -1.36
C VAL A 250 4.56 -17.19 -0.77
N GLY A 251 4.32 -15.87 -0.87
CA GLY A 251 3.07 -15.24 -0.47
C GLY A 251 1.85 -15.81 -1.22
N PHE A 252 1.96 -16.00 -2.53
CA PHE A 252 0.89 -16.64 -3.32
C PHE A 252 0.71 -18.13 -2.97
N LEU A 253 1.77 -18.86 -2.63
CA LEU A 253 1.64 -20.24 -2.16
C LEU A 253 0.82 -20.32 -0.88
N ILE A 254 0.98 -19.38 0.05
CA ILE A 254 0.15 -19.30 1.26
C ILE A 254 -1.34 -19.13 0.89
N MET A 255 -1.64 -18.27 -0.09
CA MET A 255 -3.00 -18.11 -0.60
C MET A 255 -3.55 -19.40 -1.23
N VAL A 256 -2.73 -20.11 -2.01
CA VAL A 256 -3.12 -21.42 -2.57
C VAL A 256 -3.46 -22.39 -1.46
N PHE A 257 -2.60 -22.55 -0.46
CA PHE A 257 -2.86 -23.46 0.67
C PHE A 257 -4.12 -23.08 1.45
N GLY A 258 -4.34 -21.78 1.71
CA GLY A 258 -5.57 -21.29 2.34
C GLY A 258 -6.82 -21.52 1.50
N SER A 259 -6.68 -21.63 0.17
CA SER A 259 -7.80 -21.88 -0.74
C SER A 259 -8.18 -23.35 -0.92
N LEU A 260 -7.28 -24.28 -0.55
CA LEU A 260 -7.51 -25.73 -0.75
C LEU A 260 -8.73 -26.25 0.02
N SER A 261 -9.06 -25.65 1.17
CA SER A 261 -10.23 -26.04 1.97
C SER A 261 -11.54 -25.38 1.54
N LEU A 262 -11.49 -24.42 0.61
CA LEU A 262 -12.67 -23.63 0.18
C LEU A 262 -13.36 -24.23 -1.03
N LEU A 263 -12.59 -24.88 -1.89
CA LEU A 263 -13.11 -25.72 -2.97
C LEU A 263 -13.35 -27.10 -2.38
N GLY A 264 -14.50 -27.73 -2.69
CA GLY A 264 -14.77 -29.12 -2.34
C GLY A 264 -13.70 -30.05 -2.91
N TYR A 265 -12.59 -30.19 -2.20
CA TYR A 265 -11.52 -31.13 -2.48
C TYR A 265 -12.05 -32.51 -2.11
N SER A 266 -12.68 -33.17 -3.08
CA SER A 266 -12.77 -34.64 -3.05
C SER A 266 -11.35 -35.16 -3.28
N PRO A 267 -10.73 -35.80 -2.27
CA PRO A 267 -9.39 -36.38 -2.40
C PRO A 267 -9.31 -37.46 -3.48
#